data_AF-A0A920BV75-F1
#
_entry.id   AF-A0A920BV75-F1
#
_cell.length_a   1.000
_cell.length_b   1.000
_cell.length_c   1.000
_cell.angle_alpha   90.00
_cell.angle_beta   90.00
_cell.angle_gamma   90.00
#
_symmetry.space_group_name_H-M   'P 1'
#
loop_
_entity.id
_entity.type
_entity.pdbx_description
1 polymer ?
#
loop_
_entity_poly.entity_id
_entity_poly.type
_entity_poly.pdbx_seq_one_letter_code
_entity_poly.pdbx_strand_id
1 'polypeptide(L)'
;MEKYKTLIIAITVIGGMSLGFSLGKLFIPDLPSALVAAGIGGSIVGVALVITIGKIRQKQKKNNVPDVDERTWSNMKNFYAISLYFVLFGSMLLVCILFISGIKTIELGAVSIYLLLLFMLLVIGTHIVRRQ
;
A
#
# COMPACT_ATOMS: atom_id res chain seq x y z
N MET A 1 -14.49 18.07 -0.93
CA MET A 1 -13.68 16.83 -0.86
C MET A 1 -12.24 17.04 -0.37
N GLU A 2 -11.61 18.21 -0.55
CA GLU A 2 -10.21 18.42 -0.10
C GLU A 2 -10.00 18.35 1.42
N LYS A 3 -10.89 18.92 2.25
CA LYS A 3 -10.78 18.86 3.72
C LYS A 3 -10.74 17.43 4.27
N TYR A 4 -11.45 16.49 3.64
CA TYR A 4 -11.47 15.08 4.05
C TYR A 4 -10.28 14.28 3.54
N LYS A 5 -9.61 14.70 2.45
CA LYS A 5 -8.43 13.99 1.92
C LYS A 5 -7.30 13.95 2.94
N THR A 6 -6.96 15.09 3.54
CA THR A 6 -5.90 15.17 4.56
C THR A 6 -6.26 14.36 5.81
N LEU A 7 -7.53 14.34 6.18
CA LEU A 7 -8.05 13.61 7.33
C LEU A 7 -7.99 12.08 7.11
N ILE A 8 -8.38 11.62 5.92
CA ILE A 8 -8.27 10.21 5.51
C ILE A 8 -6.81 9.76 5.50
N ILE A 9 -5.90 10.55 4.92
CA ILE A 9 -4.47 10.24 4.91
C ILE A 9 -3.92 10.13 6.34
N ALA A 10 -4.28 11.07 7.22
CA ALA A 10 -3.84 11.04 8.61
C ALA A 10 -4.34 9.79 9.35
N ILE A 11 -5.62 9.43 9.18
CA ILE A 11 -6.20 8.22 9.79
C ILE A 11 -5.50 6.96 9.27
N THR A 12 -5.25 6.84 7.97
CA THR A 12 -4.59 5.66 7.39
C THR A 12 -3.16 5.51 7.90
N VAL A 13 -2.41 6.62 8.01
CA VAL A 13 -1.04 6.60 8.51
C VAL A 13 -1.01 6.25 9.99
N ILE A 14 -1.81 6.92 10.82
CA ILE A 14 -1.85 6.69 12.27
C ILE A 14 -2.39 5.28 12.59
N GLY A 15 -3.43 4.85 11.87
CA GLY A 15 -4.01 3.51 11.98
C GLY A 15 -3.02 2.42 11.58
N GLY A 16 -2.31 2.59 10.46
CA GLY A 16 -1.28 1.67 10.02
C GLY A 16 -0.10 1.56 11.01
N MET A 17 0.36 2.69 11.54
CA MET A 17 1.45 2.71 12.52
C MET A 17 1.06 2.07 13.84
N SER A 18 -0.15 2.34 14.35
CA SER A 18 -0.63 1.76 15.61
C SER A 18 -0.86 0.25 15.51
N LEU A 19 -1.40 -0.24 14.39
CA LEU A 19 -1.49 -1.66 14.08
C LEU A 19 -0.11 -2.32 14.00
N GLY A 20 0.81 -1.70 13.25
CA GLY A 20 2.17 -2.21 13.10
C GLY A 20 2.93 -2.28 14.42
N PHE A 21 2.77 -1.27 15.28
CA PHE A 21 3.38 -1.26 16.61
C PHE A 21 2.80 -2.33 17.54
N SER A 22 1.47 -2.50 17.51
CA SER A 22 0.78 -3.51 18.32
C SER A 22 1.19 -4.93 17.92
N LEU A 23 1.28 -5.19 16.61
CA LEU A 23 1.79 -6.45 16.09
C LEU A 23 3.27 -6.65 16.43
N GLY A 24 4.10 -5.60 16.27
CA GLY A 24 5.52 -5.65 16.59
C GLY A 24 5.80 -6.04 18.04
N LYS A 25 5.05 -5.46 19.00
CA LYS A 25 5.14 -5.83 20.42
C LYS A 25 4.66 -7.25 20.72
N LEU A 26 3.69 -7.75 19.95
CA LEU A 26 3.16 -9.10 20.13
C LEU A 26 4.18 -10.16 19.70
N PHE A 27 4.94 -9.92 18.62
CA PHE A 27 5.92 -10.87 18.11
C PHE A 27 7.32 -10.71 18.73
N ILE A 28 7.68 -9.50 19.18
CA ILE A 28 9.00 -9.21 19.77
C ILE A 28 8.76 -8.39 21.05
N PRO A 29 8.76 -9.02 22.23
CA PRO A 29 8.48 -8.32 23.49
C PRO A 29 9.54 -7.26 23.83
N ASP A 30 10.81 -7.51 23.47
CA ASP A 30 11.93 -6.58 23.65
C ASP A 30 12.23 -5.80 22.37
N LEU A 31 11.21 -5.16 21.79
CA LEU A 31 11.37 -4.40 20.56
C LEU A 31 12.33 -3.22 20.79
N PRO A 32 13.48 -3.15 20.11
CA PRO A 32 14.45 -2.08 20.34
C PRO A 32 13.84 -0.71 20.06
N SER A 33 14.03 0.24 20.97
CA SER A 33 13.51 1.60 20.83
C SER A 33 13.99 2.29 19.55
N ALA A 34 15.19 1.92 19.07
CA ALA A 34 15.75 2.38 17.80
C ALA A 34 14.91 1.96 16.57
N LEU A 35 14.36 0.73 16.56
CA LEU A 35 13.51 0.23 15.47
C LEU A 35 12.16 0.94 15.44
N VAL A 36 11.60 1.21 16.62
CA VAL A 36 10.36 1.99 16.76
C VAL A 36 10.59 3.42 16.28
N ALA A 37 11.69 4.05 16.71
CA ALA A 37 12.05 5.40 16.28
C ALA A 37 12.30 5.47 14.77
N ALA A 38 12.96 4.46 14.18
CA ALA A 38 13.18 4.38 12.73
C ALA A 38 11.87 4.22 11.94
N GLY A 39 10.94 3.38 12.43
CA GLY A 39 9.62 3.21 11.83
C GLY A 39 8.79 4.50 11.87
N ILE A 40 8.82 5.21 13.01
CA ILE A 40 8.15 6.50 13.17
C ILE A 40 8.79 7.57 12.28
N GLY A 41 10.11 7.68 12.32
CA GLY A 41 10.86 8.64 11.52
C GLY A 41 10.65 8.43 10.01
N GLY A 42 10.75 7.19 9.54
CA GLY A 42 10.51 6.84 8.13
C GLY A 42 9.10 7.18 7.67
N SER A 43 8.08 6.96 8.52
CA SER A 43 6.69 7.29 8.21
C SER A 43 6.48 8.81 8.10
N ILE A 44 7.04 9.59 9.03
CA ILE A 44 6.96 11.06 9.00
C ILE A 44 7.63 11.61 7.74
N VAL A 45 8.83 11.11 7.40
CA VAL A 45 9.56 11.50 6.19
C VAL A 45 8.75 11.14 4.94
N GLY A 46 8.18 9.94 4.88
CA GLY A 46 7.34 9.50 3.76
C GLY A 46 6.14 10.41 3.54
N VAL A 47 5.42 10.76 4.61
CA VAL A 47 4.28 11.69 4.54
C VAL A 47 4.72 13.09 4.09
N ALA A 48 5.81 13.61 4.66
CA ALA A 48 6.35 14.91 4.29
C ALA A 48 6.73 14.98 2.81
N LEU A 49 7.33 13.91 2.29
CA LEU A 49 7.72 13.79 0.89
C LEU A 49 6.50 13.82 -0.04
N VAL A 50 5.46 13.04 0.27
CA VAL A 50 4.21 13.01 -0.52
C VAL A 50 3.53 14.38 -0.54
N ILE A 51 3.43 15.05 0.62
CA ILE A 51 2.82 16.40 0.70
C ILE A 51 3.64 17.40 -0.11
N THR A 52 4.97 17.34 -0.04
CA THR A 52 5.86 18.25 -0.75
C THR A 52 5.72 18.09 -2.27
N ILE A 53 5.73 16.85 -2.77
CA ILE A 53 5.50 16.56 -4.20
C ILE A 53 4.11 17.05 -4.63
N GLY A 54 3.08 16.83 -3.80
CA GLY A 54 1.72 17.30 -4.07
C GLY A 54 1.65 18.82 -4.22
N LYS A 55 2.28 19.56 -3.29
CA LYS A 55 2.35 21.03 -3.34
C LYS A 55 3.14 21.54 -4.54
N ILE A 56 4.26 20.90 -4.89
CA ILE A 56 5.04 21.26 -6.08
C ILE A 56 4.21 21.08 -7.34
N ARG A 57 3.50 19.95 -7.48
CA ARG A 57 2.60 19.71 -8.62
C ARG A 57 1.47 20.72 -8.70
N GLN A 58 0.83 21.05 -7.57
CA GLN A 58 -0.21 22.08 -7.54
C GLN A 58 0.33 23.46 -7.96
N LYS A 59 1.54 23.84 -7.51
CA LYS A 59 2.18 25.10 -7.92
C LYS A 59 2.54 25.15 -9.40
N GLN A 60 2.86 24.01 -10.00
CA GLN A 60 3.19 23.92 -11.43
C GLN A 60 1.96 23.92 -12.34
N LYS A 61 0.75 23.71 -11.80
CA LYS A 61 -0.49 23.78 -12.58
C LYS A 61 -0.90 25.23 -12.82
N LYS A 62 -0.80 25.65 -14.09
CA LYS A 62 -1.17 27.01 -14.54
C LYS A 62 -2.70 27.20 -14.67
N ASN A 63 -3.47 26.12 -14.82
CA ASN A 63 -4.94 26.14 -14.97
C ASN A 63 -5.59 25.17 -13.98
N ASN A 64 -6.82 25.48 -13.53
CA ASN A 64 -7.61 24.68 -12.59
C ASN A 64 -8.26 23.45 -13.27
N VAL A 65 -7.49 22.74 -14.09
CA VAL A 65 -7.94 21.55 -14.80
C VAL A 65 -7.74 20.34 -13.87
N PRO A 66 -8.77 19.49 -13.69
CA PRO A 66 -8.64 18.26 -12.91
C PRO A 66 -7.50 17.38 -13.44
N ASP A 67 -6.79 16.69 -12.54
CA ASP A 67 -5.66 15.81 -12.91
C ASP A 67 -6.07 14.59 -13.73
N VAL A 68 -7.30 14.13 -13.53
CA VAL A 68 -7.81 12.86 -14.05
C VAL A 68 -9.30 13.04 -14.34
N ASP A 69 -9.73 12.58 -15.52
CA ASP A 69 -11.15 12.54 -15.86
C ASP A 69 -11.91 11.53 -14.98
N GLU A 70 -13.20 11.78 -14.77
CA GLU A 70 -14.06 10.92 -13.95
C GLU A 70 -14.09 9.46 -14.46
N ARG A 71 -13.95 9.27 -15.78
CA ARG A 71 -13.87 7.94 -16.41
C ARG A 71 -12.61 7.18 -16.00
N THR A 72 -11.45 7.82 -16.11
CA THR A 72 -10.17 7.21 -15.70
C THR A 72 -10.14 6.94 -14.20
N TRP A 73 -10.77 7.80 -13.38
CA TRP A 73 -10.93 7.55 -11.95
C TRP A 73 -11.78 6.31 -11.65
N SER A 74 -12.92 6.16 -12.33
CA SER A 74 -13.78 4.97 -12.19
C SER A 74 -13.06 3.69 -12.62
N ASN A 75 -12.34 3.72 -13.75
CA ASN A 75 -11.56 2.59 -14.24
C ASN A 75 -10.44 2.19 -13.28
N MET A 76 -9.69 3.15 -12.73
CA MET A 76 -8.68 2.88 -11.71
C MET A 76 -9.28 2.24 -10.45
N LYS A 77 -10.44 2.75 -9.98
CA LYS A 77 -11.13 2.19 -8.81
C LYS A 77 -11.55 0.74 -9.06
N ASN A 78 -12.14 0.46 -10.22
CA ASN A 78 -12.58 -0.89 -10.58
C ASN A 78 -11.40 -1.84 -10.73
N PHE A 79 -10.32 -1.40 -11.36
CA PHE A 79 -9.08 -2.17 -11.46
C PHE A 79 -8.55 -2.56 -10.08
N TYR A 80 -8.35 -1.60 -9.18
CA TYR A 80 -7.86 -1.89 -7.83
C TYR A 80 -8.80 -2.79 -7.04
N ALA A 81 -10.12 -2.63 -7.18
CA ALA A 81 -11.08 -3.51 -6.52
C ALA A 81 -10.94 -4.96 -7.02
N ILE A 82 -10.91 -5.17 -8.34
CA ILE A 82 -10.76 -6.50 -8.94
C ILE A 82 -9.40 -7.10 -8.58
N SER A 83 -8.32 -6.34 -8.71
CA SER A 83 -6.98 -6.79 -8.35
C SER A 83 -6.88 -7.16 -6.87
N LEU A 84 -7.53 -6.41 -5.97
CA LEU A 84 -7.57 -6.72 -4.55
C LEU A 84 -8.28 -8.05 -4.31
N TYR A 85 -9.46 -8.27 -4.90
CA TYR A 85 -10.15 -9.56 -4.77
C TYR A 85 -9.32 -10.71 -5.35
N PHE A 86 -8.71 -10.52 -6.51
CA PHE A 86 -7.84 -11.52 -7.12
C PHE A 86 -6.66 -11.89 -6.23
N VAL A 87 -6.00 -10.89 -5.63
CA VAL A 87 -4.88 -11.11 -4.70
C VAL A 87 -5.37 -11.79 -3.44
N LEU A 88 -6.48 -11.35 -2.84
CA LEU A 88 -6.98 -11.89 -1.58
C LEU A 88 -7.41 -13.35 -1.74
N PHE A 89 -8.27 -13.63 -2.72
CA PHE A 89 -8.73 -14.99 -2.99
C PHE A 89 -7.62 -15.88 -3.54
N GLY A 90 -6.79 -15.36 -4.44
CA GLY A 90 -5.67 -16.11 -5.01
C GLY A 90 -4.62 -16.50 -3.97
N SER A 91 -4.25 -15.58 -3.08
CA SER A 91 -3.31 -15.87 -1.98
C SER A 91 -3.92 -16.83 -0.96
N MET A 92 -5.19 -16.67 -0.59
CA MET A 92 -5.89 -17.60 0.30
C MET A 92 -5.92 -19.02 -0.29
N LEU A 93 -6.27 -19.15 -1.57
CA LEU A 93 -6.35 -20.44 -2.26
C LEU A 93 -4.95 -21.10 -2.33
N LEU A 94 -3.91 -20.31 -2.63
CA LEU A 94 -2.53 -20.79 -2.63
C LEU A 94 -2.13 -21.34 -1.25
N VAL A 95 -2.48 -20.64 -0.16
CA VAL A 95 -2.22 -21.12 1.21
C VAL A 95 -2.99 -22.41 1.51
N CYS A 96 -4.25 -22.53 1.10
CA CYS A 96 -5.02 -23.76 1.25
C CYS A 96 -4.36 -24.95 0.52
N ILE A 97 -3.85 -24.74 -0.70
CA ILE A 97 -3.13 -25.78 -1.46
C ILE A 97 -1.86 -26.20 -0.71
N LEU A 98 -1.05 -25.24 -0.23
CA LEU A 98 0.17 -25.53 0.52
C LEU A 98 -0.13 -26.32 1.81
N PHE A 99 -1.23 -25.98 2.48
CA PHE A 99 -1.68 -26.67 3.68
C PHE A 99 -2.07 -28.13 3.40
N ILE A 100 -2.85 -28.38 2.34
CA ILE A 100 -3.23 -29.74 1.92
C ILE A 100 -2.01 -30.56 1.50
N SER A 101 -1.02 -29.93 0.85
CA SER A 101 0.25 -30.55 0.47
C SER A 101 1.18 -30.87 1.67
N GLY A 102 0.76 -30.56 2.90
CA GLY A 102 1.53 -30.88 4.11
C GLY A 102 2.76 -30.01 4.33
N ILE A 103 2.87 -28.88 3.62
CA ILE A 103 4.00 -27.95 3.75
C ILE A 103 3.80 -27.14 5.04
N LYS A 104 4.60 -27.43 6.06
CA LYS A 104 4.49 -26.81 7.38
C LYS A 104 5.26 -25.48 7.49
N THR A 105 6.27 -25.29 6.66
CA THR A 105 7.16 -24.13 6.71
C THR A 105 7.36 -23.59 5.32
N ILE A 106 7.27 -22.26 5.17
CA ILE A 106 7.51 -21.57 3.91
C ILE A 106 8.78 -20.76 4.08
N GLU A 107 9.70 -20.90 3.13
CA GLU A 107 10.92 -20.08 3.10
C GLU A 107 10.58 -18.60 2.88
N LEU A 108 11.17 -17.72 3.70
CA LEU A 108 10.95 -16.27 3.59
C LEU A 108 11.32 -15.72 2.20
N GLY A 109 12.35 -16.31 1.57
CA GLY A 109 12.78 -15.94 0.22
C GLY A 109 11.69 -16.17 -0.82
N ALA A 110 11.00 -17.32 -0.77
CA ALA A 110 9.92 -17.64 -1.68
C ALA A 110 8.73 -16.67 -1.53
N VAL A 111 8.36 -16.32 -0.29
CA VAL A 111 7.31 -15.32 -0.01
C VAL A 111 7.72 -13.94 -0.54
N SER A 112 8.99 -13.56 -0.35
CA SER A 112 9.52 -12.27 -0.81
C SER A 112 9.47 -12.14 -2.33
N ILE A 113 9.85 -13.21 -3.06
CA ILE A 113 9.77 -13.24 -4.53
C ILE A 113 8.32 -13.18 -5.01
N TYR A 114 7.42 -13.94 -4.37
CA TYR A 114 5.99 -13.89 -4.66
C TYR A 114 5.41 -12.47 -4.51
N LEU A 115 5.70 -11.81 -3.39
CA LEU A 115 5.26 -10.43 -3.14
C LEU A 115 5.83 -9.44 -4.16
N LEU A 116 7.11 -9.59 -4.53
CA LEU A 116 7.75 -8.72 -5.52
C LEU A 116 7.08 -8.85 -6.89
N LEU A 117 6.81 -10.07 -7.35
CA LEU A 117 6.10 -10.30 -8.62
C LEU A 117 4.68 -9.72 -8.59
N LEU A 118 3.98 -9.90 -7.47
CA LEU A 118 2.63 -9.36 -7.27
C LEU A 118 2.64 -7.83 -7.34
N PHE A 119 3.60 -7.17 -6.67
CA PHE A 119 3.73 -5.71 -6.75
C PHE A 119 4.10 -5.23 -8.16
N MET A 120 4.99 -5.92 -8.86
CA MET A 120 5.30 -5.58 -10.25
C MET A 120 4.05 -5.67 -11.14
N LEU A 121 3.26 -6.73 -11.00
CA LEU A 121 2.03 -6.91 -11.78
C LEU A 121 1.01 -5.81 -11.48
N LEU A 122 0.85 -5.43 -10.21
CA LEU A 122 -0.01 -4.31 -9.81
C LEU A 122 0.45 -2.97 -10.40
N VAL A 123 1.75 -2.68 -10.37
CA VAL A 123 2.31 -1.43 -10.92
C VAL A 123 2.10 -1.36 -12.43
N ILE A 124 2.39 -2.45 -13.14
CA ILE A 124 2.19 -2.53 -14.60
C ILE A 124 0.70 -2.38 -14.94
N GLY A 125 -0.18 -3.12 -14.27
CA GLY A 125 -1.62 -3.05 -14.49
C GLY A 125 -2.17 -1.65 -14.22
N THR A 126 -1.72 -1.00 -13.15
CA THR A 126 -2.09 0.40 -12.87
C THR A 126 -1.68 1.33 -14.00
N HIS A 127 -0.48 1.16 -14.55
CA HIS A 127 0.02 1.97 -15.66
C HIS A 127 -0.79 1.79 -16.95
N ILE A 128 -1.27 0.56 -17.20
CA ILE A 128 -2.13 0.24 -18.35
C ILE A 128 -3.49 0.91 -18.20
N VAL A 129 -4.15 0.73 -17.05
CA VAL A 129 -5.49 1.30 -16.81
C VAL A 129 -5.47 2.83 -16.80
N ARG A 130 -4.39 3.44 -16.31
CA ARG A 130 -4.24 4.90 -16.33
C ARG A 130 -4.14 5.50 -17.73
N ARG A 131 -3.71 4.72 -18.75
CA ARG A 131 -3.64 5.18 -20.14
C ARG A 131 -4.97 5.11 -20.89
N GLN A 132 -5.99 4.45 -20.32
CA GLN A 132 -7.33 4.29 -20.91
C GLN A 132 -8.34 5.28 -20.29
#